data_AF-A0A972DMF5-F1
#
_entry.id   AF-A0A972DMF5-F1
#
_cell.length_a   1.000
_cell.length_b   1.000
_cell.length_c   1.000
_cell.angle_alpha   90.00
_cell.angle_beta   90.00
_cell.angle_gamma   90.00
#
_symmetry.space_group_name_H-M   'P 1'
#
loop_
_entity.id
_entity.type
_entity.pdbx_description
1 polymer ?
#
loop_
_entity_poly.entity_id
_entity_poly.type
_entity_poly.pdbx_seq_one_letter_code
_entity_poly.pdbx_strand_id
1 'polypeptide(L)'
;LGTSGMYKAGLTYSAHRGGELYWAGFPSTVMINTILPPNGPTCLRVTDGAEHMLVPPTSYHPGGVMVAWCDGAVSFISDTINTGNLALPCVVNGPSNYGVWGGLGSKDGMETVQAP
;
A
#
# COMPACT_ATOMS: atom_id res chain seq x y z
N LEU A 1 -8.83 -1.18 14.78
CA LEU A 1 -8.40 0.11 15.38
C LEU A 1 -7.93 -0.15 16.81
N GLY A 2 -6.81 0.45 17.23
CA GLY A 2 -6.31 0.36 18.60
C GLY A 2 -6.99 1.37 19.52
N THR A 3 -6.69 1.27 20.81
CA THR A 3 -7.21 2.22 21.80
C THR A 3 -6.71 3.63 21.48
N SER A 4 -7.54 4.66 21.75
CA SER A 4 -7.13 6.06 21.66
C SER A 4 -6.82 6.59 20.25
N GLY A 5 -7.43 6.01 19.20
CA GLY A 5 -7.18 6.44 17.81
C GLY A 5 -5.84 6.01 17.24
N MET A 6 -5.08 5.20 17.99
CA MET A 6 -3.80 4.66 17.57
C MET A 6 -3.99 3.32 16.82
N TYR A 7 -3.02 2.96 15.98
CA TYR A 7 -2.94 1.61 15.42
C TYR A 7 -2.74 0.59 16.54
N LYS A 8 -3.35 -0.60 16.45
CA LYS A 8 -3.07 -1.67 17.41
C LYS A 8 -1.59 -2.06 17.29
N ALA A 9 -0.89 -2.14 18.41
CA ALA A 9 0.53 -2.51 18.46
C ALA A 9 0.82 -3.94 17.94
N GLY A 10 -0.21 -4.78 17.76
CA GLY A 10 -0.08 -6.05 17.09
C GLY A 10 -1.40 -6.80 17.00
N LEU A 11 -1.76 -7.22 15.80
CA LEU A 11 -2.64 -8.37 15.56
C LEU A 11 -1.81 -9.38 14.78
N THR A 12 -1.49 -10.52 15.40
CA THR A 12 -0.90 -11.66 14.68
C THR A 12 -2.04 -12.45 14.07
N TYR A 13 -2.35 -12.17 12.81
CA TYR A 13 -3.40 -12.87 12.08
C TYR A 13 -2.86 -14.09 11.31
N SER A 14 -1.56 -14.12 10.97
CA SER A 14 -0.88 -15.24 10.32
C SER A 14 0.56 -15.35 10.82
N ALA A 15 1.00 -16.58 11.08
CA ALA A 15 2.39 -16.91 11.33
C ALA A 15 3.27 -16.76 10.08
N HIS A 16 2.63 -16.70 8.90
CA HIS A 16 3.29 -16.61 7.61
C HIS A 16 3.21 -15.20 7.05
N ARG A 17 4.35 -14.51 6.98
CA ARG A 17 4.47 -13.10 6.58
C ARG A 17 5.59 -12.94 5.53
N GLY A 18 5.63 -11.80 4.86
CA GLY A 18 6.79 -11.40 4.05
C GLY A 18 7.18 -12.38 2.94
N GLY A 19 6.19 -12.95 2.24
CA GLY A 19 6.43 -13.87 1.12
C GLY A 19 6.62 -15.34 1.49
N GLU A 20 6.53 -15.75 2.76
CA GLU A 20 6.62 -17.17 3.17
C GLU A 20 5.57 -18.06 2.50
N LEU A 21 4.40 -17.51 2.19
CA LEU A 21 3.36 -18.17 1.39
C LEU A 21 3.14 -17.41 0.09
N TYR A 22 4.20 -17.35 -0.74
CA TYR A 22 4.14 -16.58 -1.98
C TYR A 22 3.06 -17.08 -2.95
N TRP A 23 2.76 -18.37 -2.89
CA TRP A 23 1.76 -19.05 -3.71
C TRP A 23 0.32 -18.77 -3.28
N ALA A 24 0.09 -18.29 -2.06
CA ALA A 24 -1.26 -18.13 -1.50
C ALA A 24 -1.97 -16.86 -1.97
N GLY A 25 -1.24 -15.85 -2.46
CA GLY A 25 -1.83 -14.67 -3.09
C GLY A 25 -2.64 -13.76 -2.16
N PHE A 26 -2.50 -13.88 -0.84
CA PHE A 26 -3.26 -13.06 0.11
C PHE A 26 -2.59 -11.70 0.37
N PRO A 27 -3.37 -10.63 0.64
CA PRO A 27 -2.84 -9.30 0.98
C PRO A 27 -1.82 -9.35 2.11
N SER A 28 -2.17 -10.18 3.08
CA SER A 28 -1.38 -10.67 4.19
C SER A 28 0.08 -11.08 3.88
N THR A 29 0.32 -11.76 2.76
CA THR A 29 1.58 -12.51 2.54
C THR A 29 2.45 -11.88 1.46
N VAL A 30 1.85 -11.45 0.34
CA VAL A 30 2.60 -11.03 -0.86
C VAL A 30 2.17 -9.72 -1.49
N MET A 31 0.99 -9.20 -1.15
CA MET A 31 0.49 -8.03 -1.87
C MET A 31 0.97 -6.74 -1.22
N ILE A 32 1.01 -5.71 -2.05
CA ILE A 32 1.13 -4.33 -1.65
C ILE A 32 -0.02 -3.53 -2.26
N ASN A 33 -0.33 -2.37 -1.68
CA ASN A 33 -1.25 -1.42 -2.28
C ASN A 33 -0.67 0.00 -2.30
N THR A 34 -1.14 0.80 -3.25
CA THR A 34 -0.70 2.18 -3.45
C THR A 34 -1.70 3.19 -2.87
N ILE A 35 -2.21 2.90 -1.67
CA ILE A 35 -3.19 3.73 -0.95
C ILE A 35 -2.45 4.65 0.02
N LEU A 36 -1.82 4.05 1.03
CA LEU A 36 -0.99 4.77 2.00
C LEU A 36 0.42 4.99 1.43
N PRO A 37 1.11 6.05 1.86
CA PRO A 37 2.50 6.27 1.46
C PRO A 37 3.40 5.08 1.85
N PRO A 38 4.56 4.92 1.15
CA PRO A 38 5.59 3.99 1.58
C PRO A 38 5.97 4.16 3.05
N ASN A 39 6.34 3.06 3.70
CA ASN A 39 6.61 3.01 5.16
C ASN A 39 5.43 3.42 6.05
N GLY A 40 4.24 3.54 5.47
CA GLY A 40 3.00 3.77 6.19
C GLY A 40 2.57 2.57 7.06
N PRO A 41 1.59 2.78 7.93
CA PRO A 41 1.09 1.74 8.82
C PRO A 41 0.29 0.69 8.05
N THR A 42 0.60 -0.58 8.31
CA THR A 42 -0.17 -1.72 7.83
C THR A 42 -1.32 -2.01 8.80
N CYS A 43 -2.55 -2.13 8.29
CA CYS A 43 -3.71 -2.44 9.13
C CYS A 43 -4.72 -3.36 8.46
N LEU A 44 -5.37 -4.19 9.28
CA LEU A 44 -6.37 -5.18 8.88
C LEU A 44 -7.71 -4.88 9.55
N ARG A 45 -8.81 -5.15 8.84
CA ARG A 45 -10.18 -4.99 9.36
C ARG A 45 -10.53 -6.07 10.39
N VAL A 46 -10.17 -7.32 10.10
CA VAL A 46 -10.47 -8.53 10.89
C VAL A 46 -9.25 -9.46 10.90
N THR A 47 -9.22 -10.43 11.81
CA THR A 47 -8.10 -11.39 12.00
C THR A 47 -8.03 -12.46 10.89
N ASP A 48 -8.38 -12.11 9.66
CA ASP A 48 -8.27 -12.96 8.47
C ASP A 48 -7.28 -12.31 7.50
N GLY A 49 -6.33 -13.10 7.00
CA GLY A 49 -5.29 -12.63 6.08
C GLY A 49 -5.79 -12.43 4.65
N ALA A 50 -6.91 -13.05 4.27
CA ALA A 50 -7.50 -12.91 2.94
C ALA A 50 -8.41 -11.67 2.81
N GLU A 51 -8.70 -11.00 3.92
CA GLU A 51 -9.63 -9.88 3.99
C GLU A 51 -9.00 -8.53 3.60
N HIS A 52 -9.84 -7.50 3.49
CA HIS A 52 -9.40 -6.14 3.14
C HIS A 52 -8.35 -5.63 4.14
N MET A 53 -7.16 -5.32 3.62
CA MET A 53 -6.00 -4.89 4.38
C MET A 53 -5.33 -3.69 3.69
N LEU A 54 -4.88 -2.73 4.48
CA LEU A 54 -3.93 -1.72 4.03
C LEU A 54 -2.53 -2.30 4.20
N VAL A 55 -1.84 -2.51 3.08
CA VAL A 55 -0.49 -3.08 2.99
C VAL A 55 0.37 -2.16 2.12
N PRO A 56 0.73 -0.96 2.60
CA PRO A 56 1.69 -0.13 1.89
C PRO A 56 3.05 -0.85 1.81
N PRO A 57 3.88 -0.56 0.78
CA PRO A 57 5.23 -1.08 0.74
C PRO A 57 6.05 -0.53 1.91
N THR A 58 6.79 -1.41 2.59
CA THR A 58 7.62 -1.08 3.74
C THR A 58 9.08 -1.45 3.48
N SER A 59 9.99 -0.59 3.90
CA SER A 59 11.44 -0.73 3.76
C SER A 59 12.14 -0.13 4.97
N TYR A 60 13.34 -0.63 5.29
CA TYR A 60 14.21 -0.02 6.31
C TYR A 60 15.05 1.14 5.75
N HIS A 61 14.93 1.45 4.46
CA HIS A 61 15.59 2.62 3.88
C HIS A 61 14.96 3.92 4.42
N PRO A 62 15.78 4.91 4.79
CA PRO A 62 15.27 6.18 5.25
C PRO A 62 14.56 6.92 4.10
N GLY A 63 13.35 7.40 4.36
CA GLY A 63 12.63 8.28 3.46
C GLY A 63 11.90 7.60 2.29
N GLY A 64 11.88 6.26 2.19
CA GLY A 64 11.16 5.61 1.10
C GLY A 64 11.45 4.12 0.86
N VAL A 65 11.02 3.65 -0.31
CA VAL A 65 11.11 2.25 -0.77
C VAL A 65 11.69 2.19 -2.20
N MET A 66 12.34 1.09 -2.53
CA MET A 66 12.71 0.77 -3.91
C MET A 66 11.52 0.07 -4.59
N VAL A 67 11.10 0.55 -5.75
CA VAL A 67 9.99 -0.04 -6.54
C VAL A 67 10.53 -0.51 -7.88
N ALA A 68 10.17 -1.73 -8.26
CA ALA A 68 10.41 -2.29 -9.59
C ALA A 68 9.11 -2.18 -10.41
N TRP A 69 9.21 -1.57 -11.58
CA TRP A 69 8.13 -1.38 -12.53
C TRP A 69 7.99 -2.58 -13.47
N CYS A 70 6.84 -2.72 -14.12
CA CYS A 70 6.57 -3.82 -15.04
C CYS A 70 7.43 -3.80 -16.31
N ASP A 71 8.01 -2.64 -16.66
CA ASP A 71 8.95 -2.47 -17.76
C ASP A 71 10.41 -2.81 -17.37
N GLY A 72 10.64 -3.19 -16.11
CA GLY A 72 11.95 -3.53 -15.56
C GLY A 72 12.74 -2.32 -15.02
N ALA A 73 12.20 -1.11 -15.09
CA ALA A 73 12.82 0.04 -14.44
C ALA A 73 12.73 -0.10 -12.92
N VAL A 74 13.73 0.44 -12.21
CA VAL A 74 13.75 0.47 -10.74
C VAL A 74 13.93 1.92 -10.31
N SER A 75 13.03 2.41 -9.46
CA SER A 75 13.09 3.78 -8.93
C SER A 75 12.87 3.82 -7.43
N PHE A 76 13.51 4.79 -6.78
CA PHE A 76 13.25 5.09 -5.38
C PHE A 76 12.01 5.96 -5.25
N ILE A 77 11.03 5.52 -4.46
CA ILE A 77 9.81 6.26 -4.17
C ILE A 77 9.84 6.73 -2.72
N SER A 78 9.69 8.05 -2.53
CA SER A 78 9.69 8.65 -1.20
C SER A 78 8.40 8.35 -0.42
N ASP A 79 8.52 8.26 0.90
CA ASP A 79 7.38 8.24 1.84
C ASP A 79 6.57 9.56 1.83
N THR A 80 7.10 10.62 1.23
CA THR A 80 6.41 11.91 1.02
C THR A 80 5.65 12.00 -0.30
N ILE A 81 5.57 10.91 -1.07
CA ILE A 81 4.83 10.89 -2.34
C ILE A 81 3.36 11.31 -2.15
N ASN A 82 2.83 12.04 -3.14
CA ASN A 82 1.45 12.51 -3.10
C ASN A 82 0.48 11.31 -3.09
N THR A 83 -0.25 11.17 -1.98
CA THR A 83 -1.26 10.13 -1.72
C THR A 83 -2.68 10.66 -1.80
N GLY A 84 -2.88 11.83 -2.41
CA GLY A 84 -4.19 12.44 -2.61
C GLY A 84 -4.99 12.59 -1.31
N ASN A 85 -6.28 12.23 -1.37
CA ASN A 85 -7.19 12.30 -0.23
C ASN A 85 -7.51 10.91 0.32
N LEU A 86 -6.82 10.55 1.42
CA LEU A 86 -6.97 9.27 2.12
C LEU A 86 -8.34 9.09 2.80
N ALA A 87 -9.17 10.13 2.91
CA ALA A 87 -10.51 10.04 3.47
C ALA A 87 -11.56 9.54 2.47
N LEU A 88 -11.23 9.48 1.18
CA LEU A 88 -12.13 9.00 0.13
C LEU A 88 -12.00 7.48 -0.08
N PRO A 89 -13.10 6.79 -0.41
CA PRO A 89 -13.04 5.36 -0.77
C PRO A 89 -12.31 5.15 -2.10
N CYS A 90 -11.92 3.89 -2.38
CA CYS A 90 -11.39 3.57 -3.71
C CYS A 90 -12.49 3.77 -4.77
N VAL A 91 -12.06 4.22 -5.95
CA VAL A 91 -12.96 4.39 -7.08
C VAL A 91 -13.03 3.09 -7.89
N VAL A 92 -14.21 2.78 -8.40
CA VAL A 92 -14.41 1.64 -9.33
C VAL A 92 -14.04 2.03 -10.76
N ASN A 93 -14.32 3.29 -11.13
CA ASN A 93 -14.02 3.85 -12.45
C ASN A 93 -13.51 5.28 -12.28
N GLY A 94 -12.54 5.68 -13.12
CA GLY A 94 -11.95 7.02 -13.11
C GLY A 94 -10.60 7.10 -12.40
N PRO A 95 -10.04 8.31 -12.27
CA PRO A 95 -8.71 8.53 -11.70
C PRO A 95 -8.66 8.17 -10.21
N SER A 96 -7.51 7.68 -9.77
CA SER A 96 -7.31 7.31 -8.36
C SER A 96 -7.43 8.52 -7.43
N ASN A 97 -8.16 8.36 -6.32
CA ASN A 97 -8.23 9.37 -5.26
C ASN A 97 -6.93 9.50 -4.47
N TYR A 98 -6.00 8.55 -4.63
CA TYR A 98 -4.75 8.49 -3.86
C TYR A 98 -3.57 9.16 -4.57
N GLY A 99 -3.86 10.19 -5.37
CA GLY A 99 -2.84 11.05 -5.96
C GLY A 99 -1.93 10.35 -6.96
N VAL A 100 -0.69 10.84 -7.06
CA VAL A 100 0.36 10.25 -7.92
C VAL A 100 0.59 8.80 -7.53
N TRP A 101 0.66 8.51 -6.23
CA TRP A 101 0.93 7.16 -5.74
C TRP A 101 -0.16 6.16 -6.17
N GLY A 102 -1.42 6.54 -5.97
CA GLY A 102 -2.57 5.77 -6.43
C GLY A 102 -2.61 5.61 -7.94
N GLY A 103 -2.27 6.66 -8.68
CA GLY A 103 -2.19 6.65 -10.14
C GLY A 103 -1.17 5.64 -10.66
N LEU A 104 0.05 5.65 -10.10
CA LEU A 104 1.13 4.73 -10.46
C LEU A 104 0.78 3.25 -10.23
N GLY A 105 -0.02 2.94 -9.22
CA GLY A 105 -0.50 1.57 -8.98
C GLY A 105 -1.78 1.19 -9.73
N SER A 106 -2.41 2.12 -10.44
CA SER A 106 -3.66 1.87 -11.16
C SER A 106 -3.37 1.54 -12.63
N LYS A 107 -3.97 0.46 -13.14
CA LYS A 107 -3.79 -0.01 -14.53
C LYS A 107 -4.01 1.11 -15.57
N ASP A 108 -5.02 1.94 -15.35
CA ASP A 108 -5.41 3.04 -16.21
C ASP A 108 -5.13 4.41 -15.55
N GLY A 109 -4.25 4.47 -14.55
CA GLY A 109 -4.05 5.65 -13.71
C GLY A 109 -3.24 6.78 -14.33
N MET A 110 -2.50 6.49 -15.42
CA MET A 110 -1.49 7.34 -16.05
C MET A 110 -0.39 7.80 -15.07
N GLU A 111 0.89 7.62 -15.43
CA GLU A 111 2.02 8.05 -14.59
C GLU A 111 2.16 9.58 -14.49
N THR A 112 1.49 10.30 -15.39
CA THR A 112 1.68 11.74 -15.64
C THR A 112 0.66 12.63 -14.93
N VAL A 113 -0.06 12.15 -13.92
CA VAL A 113 -0.89 13.03 -13.07
C VAL A 113 0.04 13.91 -12.23
N GLN A 114 0.62 14.94 -12.84
CA GLN A 114 1.26 16.02 -12.12
C GLN A 114 0.14 16.68 -11.30
N ALA A 115 0.27 16.60 -9.97
CA ALA A 115 -0.60 17.33 -9.08
C ALA A 115 -0.59 18.81 -9.48
N PRO A 116 -1.73 19.51 -9.44
CA PRO A 116 -1.76 20.97 -9.61
C PRO A 116 -0.89 21.67 -8.56
#